data_AF-A0A8K1D2P9-F1
#
_entry.id   AF-A0A8K1D2P9-F1
#
_cell.length_a   1.000
_cell.length_b   1.000
_cell.length_c   1.000
_cell.angle_alpha   90.00
_cell.angle_beta   90.00
_cell.angle_gamma   90.00
#
_symmetry.space_group_name_H-M   'P 1'
#
loop_
_entity.id
_entity.type
_entity.pdbx_description
1 polymer ?
#
loop_
_entity_poly.entity_id
_entity_poly.type
_entity_poly.pdbx_seq_one_letter_code
_entity_poly.pdbx_strand_id
1 'polypeptide(L)'
;MEIFVDDETKLTLHGLQQYYVKLKDNEKNRKLFDLLDVLEFNQVVIFVKSVQRCIALAQLLVARAGRFGTKGLAITFVSDENDAKILNDVQDRFEVNISELPDEIDISSY
;
A
#
# COMPACT_ATOMS: atom_id res chain seq x y z
N MET A 1 11.10 7.64 -30.47
CA MET A 1 9.82 7.03 -30.08
C MET A 1 8.97 8.16 -29.54
N GLU A 2 8.01 8.63 -30.33
CA GLU A 2 7.15 9.74 -29.95
C GLU A 2 6.05 9.17 -29.03
N ILE A 3 5.98 9.68 -27.80
CA ILE A 3 4.95 9.31 -26.85
C ILE A 3 3.77 10.25 -27.10
N PHE A 4 2.68 9.71 -27.63
CA PHE A 4 1.41 10.40 -27.70
C PHE A 4 0.82 10.43 -26.28
N VAL A 5 0.68 11.63 -25.72
CA VAL A 5 -0.11 11.83 -24.49
C VAL A 5 -1.56 11.92 -24.94
N ASP A 6 -2.28 10.81 -24.80
CA ASP A 6 -3.72 10.77 -25.03
C ASP A 6 -4.44 11.59 -23.95
N ASP A 7 -5.48 12.32 -24.35
CA ASP A 7 -6.08 13.49 -23.69
C ASP A 7 -6.96 13.15 -22.45
N GLU A 8 -6.73 12.00 -21.80
CA GLU A 8 -7.39 11.58 -20.56
C GLU A 8 -6.36 10.86 -19.68
N THR A 9 -5.45 11.59 -19.06
CA THR A 9 -4.35 11.04 -18.25
C THR A 9 -4.86 10.22 -17.06
N LYS A 10 -5.21 8.96 -17.32
CA LYS A 10 -5.46 7.92 -16.34
C LYS A 10 -4.20 7.81 -15.48
N LEU A 11 -4.33 8.07 -14.19
CA LEU A 11 -3.25 7.92 -13.21
C LEU A 11 -2.81 6.46 -13.17
N THR A 12 -1.78 6.11 -13.93
CA THR A 12 -1.10 4.82 -13.79
C THR A 12 -0.06 4.95 -12.68
N LEU A 13 -0.18 4.13 -11.64
CA LEU A 13 0.77 4.09 -10.51
C LEU A 13 2.05 3.33 -10.91
N HIS A 14 2.76 3.84 -11.93
CA HIS A 14 4.01 3.24 -12.39
C HIS A 14 5.09 3.31 -11.29
N GLY A 15 5.74 2.18 -11.01
CA GLY A 15 6.83 2.10 -10.03
C GLY A 15 6.41 1.83 -8.58
N LEU A 16 5.12 1.59 -8.32
CA LEU A 16 4.61 1.21 -7.01
C LEU A 16 4.14 -0.26 -7.04
N GLN A 17 4.79 -1.11 -6.26
CA GLN A 17 4.28 -2.46 -6.00
C GLN A 17 3.09 -2.37 -5.04
N GLN A 18 2.00 -3.08 -5.37
CA GLN A 18 0.73 -2.98 -4.64
C GLN A 18 0.24 -4.37 -4.26
N TYR A 19 -0.04 -4.55 -2.98
CA TYR A 19 -0.59 -5.80 -2.46
C TYR A 19 -1.77 -5.56 -1.52
N TYR A 20 -2.61 -6.56 -1.34
CA TYR A 20 -3.63 -6.58 -0.28
C TYR A 20 -3.40 -7.72 0.73
N VAL A 21 -3.88 -7.53 1.96
CA VAL A 21 -3.94 -8.59 2.97
C VAL A 21 -5.35 -8.65 3.53
N LYS A 22 -5.92 -9.86 3.64
CA LYS A 22 -7.19 -10.09 4.34
C LYS A 22 -6.93 -10.42 5.80
N LEU A 23 -7.49 -9.63 6.72
CA LEU A 23 -7.32 -9.83 8.16
C LEU A 23 -8.38 -9.07 8.95
N LYS A 24 -8.60 -9.45 10.21
CA LYS A 24 -9.54 -8.72 11.08
C LYS A 24 -8.97 -7.35 11.45
N ASP A 25 -9.86 -6.39 11.71
CA ASP A 25 -9.45 -5.00 12.01
C ASP A 25 -8.52 -4.89 13.23
N ASN A 26 -8.74 -5.73 14.25
CA ASN A 26 -7.91 -5.80 15.44
C ASN A 26 -6.51 -6.40 15.22
N GLU A 27 -6.26 -7.05 14.07
CA GLU A 27 -4.97 -7.65 13.71
C GLU A 27 -4.11 -6.69 12.86
N LYS A 28 -4.70 -5.61 12.32
CA LYS A 28 -4.04 -4.69 11.37
C LYS A 28 -2.78 -4.06 11.91
N ASN A 29 -2.79 -3.61 13.16
CA ASN A 29 -1.61 -3.00 13.77
C ASN A 29 -0.46 -4.00 13.90
N ARG A 30 -0.77 -5.22 14.35
CA ARG A 30 0.24 -6.28 14.49
C ARG A 30 0.86 -6.61 13.13
N LYS A 31 0.03 -6.90 12.13
CA LYS A 31 0.51 -7.22 10.78
C LYS A 31 1.32 -6.07 10.18
N LEU A 32 0.92 -4.81 10.40
CA LEU A 32 1.70 -3.66 9.97
C LEU A 32 3.09 -3.63 10.61
N PHE A 33 3.20 -3.85 11.92
CA PHE A 33 4.51 -3.89 12.58
C PHE A 33 5.37 -5.05 12.08
N ASP A 34 4.79 -6.23 11.92
CA ASP A 34 5.50 -7.39 11.35
C ASP A 34 6.06 -7.05 9.95
N LEU A 35 5.27 -6.34 9.12
CA LEU A 35 5.71 -5.90 7.80
C LEU A 35 6.81 -4.84 7.86
N LEU A 36 6.69 -3.86 8.77
CA LEU A 36 7.72 -2.83 8.95
C LEU A 36 9.03 -3.37 9.55
N ASP A 37 8.97 -4.50 10.28
CA ASP A 37 10.15 -5.14 10.86
C ASP A 37 10.88 -6.04 9.86
N VAL A 38 10.13 -6.72 8.98
CA VAL A 38 10.69 -7.65 7.97
C VAL A 38 11.18 -6.93 6.72
N LEU A 39 10.45 -5.91 6.27
CA LEU A 39 10.68 -5.33 4.96
C LEU A 39 11.63 -4.14 5.04
N GLU A 40 12.73 -4.24 4.28
CA GLU A 40 13.69 -3.15 4.13
C GLU A 40 13.15 -2.09 3.19
N PHE A 41 12.26 -1.23 3.69
CA PHE A 41 11.68 -0.15 2.90
C PHE A 41 12.55 1.11 2.89
N ASN A 42 12.56 1.80 1.75
CA ASN A 42 13.03 3.18 1.66
C ASN A 42 11.89 4.17 1.96
N GLN A 43 10.71 3.97 1.36
CA GLN A 43 9.50 4.76 1.60
C GLN A 43 8.27 3.86 1.68
N VAL A 44 7.33 4.19 2.57
CA VAL A 44 6.05 3.48 2.72
C VAL A 44 4.93 4.51 2.72
N VAL A 45 3.93 4.31 1.88
CA VAL A 45 2.68 5.09 1.90
C VAL A 45 1.60 4.21 2.51
N ILE A 46 0.99 4.68 3.61
CA ILE A 46 -0.07 3.96 4.30
C ILE A 46 -1.36 4.76 4.16
N PHE A 47 -2.33 4.20 3.42
CA PHE A 47 -3.66 4.77 3.29
C PHE A 47 -4.54 4.34 4.46
N VAL A 48 -5.27 5.31 5.04
CA VAL A 48 -6.19 5.06 6.16
C VAL A 48 -7.53 5.74 5.90
N LYS A 49 -8.61 5.12 6.35
CA LYS A 49 -9.98 5.58 6.11
C LYS A 49 -10.40 6.84 6.88
N SER A 50 -9.61 7.31 7.85
CA SER A 50 -9.96 8.49 8.66
C SER A 50 -8.76 9.25 9.20
N VAL A 51 -8.96 10.55 9.44
CA VAL A 51 -7.96 11.43 10.07
C VAL A 51 -7.57 10.92 11.46
N GLN A 52 -8.54 10.46 12.26
CA GLN A 52 -8.28 9.90 13.58
C GLN A 52 -7.36 8.68 13.50
N ARG A 53 -7.56 7.80 12.50
CA ARG A 53 -6.70 6.65 12.29
C ARG A 53 -5.30 7.07 11.85
N CYS A 54 -5.19 8.11 11.02
CA CYS A 54 -3.91 8.70 10.61
C CYS A 54 -3.12 9.19 11.82
N ILE A 55 -3.75 9.97 12.71
CA ILE A 55 -3.11 10.47 13.94
C ILE A 55 -2.65 9.31 14.83
N ALA A 56 -3.51 8.32 15.07
CA ALA A 56 -3.17 7.16 15.88
C ALA A 56 -2.01 6.36 15.27
N LEU A 57 -1.99 6.19 13.94
CA LEU A 57 -0.90 5.52 13.25
C LEU A 57 0.40 6.33 13.32
N ALA A 58 0.34 7.65 13.11
CA ALA A 58 1.49 8.53 13.20
C ALA A 58 2.16 8.42 14.59
N GLN A 59 1.38 8.46 15.67
CA GLN A 59 1.89 8.29 17.03
C GLN A 59 2.61 6.95 17.22
N LEU A 60 2.11 5.86 16.63
CA LEU A 60 2.75 4.55 16.67
C LEU A 60 4.06 4.48 15.86
N LEU A 61 4.16 5.27 14.78
CA LEU A 61 5.28 5.23 13.84
C LEU A 61 6.39 6.25 14.12
N VAL A 62 6.12 7.28 14.94
CA VAL A 62 7.10 8.34 15.31
C VAL A 62 8.41 7.77 15.87
N ALA A 63 8.39 6.58 16.50
CA ALA A 63 9.60 5.93 17.03
C ALA A 63 10.48 5.25 15.95
N ARG A 64 10.04 5.18 14.68
CA ARG A 64 10.67 4.36 13.63
C ARG A 64 10.93 5.10 12.31
N ALA A 65 10.65 6.41 12.24
CA ALA A 65 10.77 7.18 11.01
C ALA A 65 12.21 7.70 10.78
N GLY A 66 12.96 7.01 9.92
CA GLY A 66 14.19 7.53 9.34
C GLY A 66 14.67 6.60 8.23
N ARG A 67 14.56 7.02 6.97
CA ARG A 67 15.19 6.43 5.77
C ARG A 67 14.96 7.32 4.55
N PHE A 68 15.98 7.43 3.68
CA PHE A 68 16.02 8.23 2.45
C PHE A 68 16.11 7.28 1.23
N GLY A 69 15.24 7.46 0.23
CA GLY A 69 15.25 6.73 -1.07
C GLY A 69 13.93 6.92 -1.82
N THR A 70 13.85 6.61 -3.13
CA THR A 70 12.73 7.01 -4.04
C THR A 70 11.80 5.88 -4.49
N LYS A 71 11.97 4.65 -3.99
CA LYS A 71 11.08 3.52 -4.30
C LYS A 71 10.21 3.15 -3.09
N GLY A 72 8.98 2.70 -3.35
CA GLY A 72 7.98 2.48 -2.30
C GLY A 72 7.09 1.25 -2.52
N LEU A 73 6.53 0.76 -1.42
CA LEU A 73 5.52 -0.30 -1.38
C LEU A 73 4.20 0.28 -0.86
N ALA A 74 3.08 -0.14 -1.45
CA ALA A 74 1.75 0.12 -0.92
C ALA A 74 1.04 -1.20 -0.54
N ILE A 75 0.48 -1.21 0.67
CA ILE A 75 -0.24 -2.37 1.22
C ILE A 75 -1.63 -1.92 1.67
N THR A 76 -2.66 -2.60 1.17
CA THR A 76 -4.06 -2.38 1.54
C THR A 76 -4.56 -3.49 2.46
N PHE A 77 -5.10 -3.16 3.62
CA PHE A 77 -5.73 -4.14 4.51
C PHE A 77 -7.23 -4.22 4.28
N VAL A 78 -7.70 -5.40 3.92
CA VAL A 78 -9.11 -5.73 3.68
C VAL A 78 -9.66 -6.45 4.90
N SER A 79 -10.63 -5.85 5.59
CA SER A 79 -11.23 -6.43 6.81
C SER A 79 -12.67 -6.92 6.65
N ASP A 80 -13.38 -6.42 5.66
CA ASP A 80 -14.76 -6.81 5.38
C ASP A 80 -15.05 -6.81 3.87
N GLU A 81 -16.27 -7.18 3.51
CA GLU A 81 -16.72 -7.24 2.12
C GLU A 81 -16.79 -5.85 1.45
N ASN A 82 -17.00 -4.79 2.25
CA ASN A 82 -17.02 -3.43 1.71
C ASN A 82 -15.61 -2.99 1.30
N ASP A 83 -14.60 -3.30 2.12
CA ASP A 83 -13.20 -3.07 1.79
C ASP A 83 -12.81 -3.83 0.50
N ALA A 84 -13.27 -5.09 0.35
CA ALA A 84 -13.02 -5.89 -0.84
C ALA A 84 -13.68 -5.30 -2.09
N LYS A 85 -14.91 -4.78 -1.96
CA LYS A 85 -15.61 -4.10 -3.05
C LYS A 85 -14.88 -2.82 -3.46
N ILE A 86 -14.47 -2.00 -2.49
CA ILE A 86 -13.70 -0.78 -2.76
C ILE A 86 -12.38 -1.10 -3.45
N LEU A 87 -11.67 -2.16 -3.01
CA LEU A 87 -10.43 -2.60 -3.65
C LEU A 87 -10.66 -2.97 -5.12
N ASN A 88 -11.72 -3.72 -5.42
CA ASN A 88 -12.07 -4.07 -6.80
C ASN A 88 -12.43 -2.83 -7.64
N ASP A 89 -13.22 -1.91 -7.09
CA ASP A 89 -13.56 -0.65 -7.77
C ASP A 89 -12.30 0.18 -8.08
N VAL A 90 -11.29 0.20 -7.19
CA VAL A 90 -9.99 0.84 -7.44
C VAL A 90 -9.21 0.12 -8.54
N GLN A 91 -9.13 -1.21 -8.50
CA GLN A 91 -8.45 -1.99 -9.55
C GLN A 91 -9.04 -1.71 -10.94
N ASP A 92 -10.36 -1.72 -11.05
CA ASP A 92 -11.07 -1.46 -12.30
C ASP A 92 -10.86 -0.01 -12.76
N ARG A 93 -10.94 0.95 -11.83
CA ARG A 93 -10.83 2.39 -12.14
C ARG A 93 -9.46 2.78 -12.67
N PHE A 94 -8.40 2.17 -12.12
CA PHE A 94 -7.02 2.50 -12.44
C PHE A 94 -6.35 1.45 -13.35
N GLU A 95 -7.08 0.42 -13.77
CA GLU A 95 -6.57 -0.67 -14.61
C GLU A 95 -5.30 -1.32 -14.01
N VAL A 96 -5.34 -1.56 -12.69
CA VAL A 96 -4.23 -2.16 -11.92
C VAL A 96 -4.62 -3.52 -11.36
N ASN A 97 -3.64 -4.43 -11.28
CA ASN A 97 -3.80 -5.72 -10.62
C ASN A 97 -3.12 -5.68 -9.24
N ILE A 98 -3.91 -5.73 -8.18
CA ILE A 98 -3.41 -5.74 -6.80
C ILE A 98 -3.53 -7.18 -6.29
N SER A 99 -2.41 -7.89 -6.26
CA SER A 99 -2.37 -9.28 -5.79
C SER A 99 -2.37 -9.38 -4.27
N GLU A 100 -2.72 -10.56 -3.74
CA GLU A 100 -2.54 -10.83 -2.33
C GLU A 100 -1.05 -10.77 -1.97
N LEU A 101 -0.74 -10.27 -0.77
CA LEU A 101 0.63 -10.15 -0.29
C LEU A 101 1.25 -11.56 -0.14
N PRO A 102 2.38 -11.85 -0.79
CA PRO A 102 3.07 -13.12 -0.60
C PRO A 102 3.73 -13.20 0.78
N ASP A 103 4.06 -14.41 1.22
CA ASP A 103 4.82 -14.63 2.46
C ASP A 103 6.24 -14.07 2.40
N GLU A 104 6.82 -14.01 1.18
CA GLU A 104 8.13 -13.44 0.91
C GLU A 104 8.05 -12.41 -0.23
N ILE A 105 8.65 -11.23 -0.02
CA ILE A 105 8.78 -10.18 -1.04
C ILE A 105 10.25 -10.09 -1.44
N ASP A 106 10.52 -10.18 -2.74
CA ASP A 106 11.87 -9.99 -3.28
C ASP A 106 12.29 -8.52 -3.11
N ILE A 107 13.35 -8.25 -2.35
CA ILE A 107 13.90 -6.92 -2.08
C ILE A 107 14.29 -6.20 -3.38
N SER A 108 14.65 -6.92 -4.44
CA SER A 108 15.01 -6.32 -5.73
C SER A 108 13.81 -5.81 -6.53
N SER A 109 12.60 -6.22 -6.15
CA SER A 109 11.34 -5.92 -6.85
C SER A 109 10.76 -4.54 -6.54
N TYR A 110 11.28 -3.86 -5.51
CA TYR A 110 10.83 -2.55 -5.05
C TYR A 110 11.99 -1.60 -4.70
#